data_AF-A0A7V4J2T8-F1
#
_entry.id   AF-A0A7V4J2T8-F1
#
_cell.length_a   1.000
_cell.length_b   1.000
_cell.length_c   1.000
_cell.angle_alpha   90.00
_cell.angle_beta   90.00
_cell.angle_gamma   90.00
#
_symmetry.space_group_name_H-M   'P 1'
#
loop_
_entity.id
_entity.type
_entity.pdbx_description
1 polymer ?
#
loop_
_entity_poly.entity_id
_entity_poly.type
_entity_poly.pdbx_seq_one_letter_code
_entity_poly.pdbx_strand_id
1 'polypeptide(L)'
;MVQQRRREARGTAGEWGKLSSHGGLVMVLSLLLLYVASAGSAPSAAVVTSTRLILEPTEPASWQQLLHSGSVLQSRVRTQFPNNDVSLRWVVQDGRLVVTLPADVPPDWLGREAGERGEFELVDGGTQFLPLGRRVQSGPRPQPEMGIYEVVLSSNHIVSATATMQNGQPAVEFILTPEGDARLAAHTDRQRGYYLCILVDEEVVNCPILRTPLADRRGVMELTGTASLAQARRLAMLMLSGPLPVSLHAVGATTN
;
A
#
# COMPACT_ATOMS: atom_id res chain seq x y z
N MET A 1 -49.99 -28.89 -13.12
CA MET A 1 -50.47 -29.16 -14.49
C MET A 1 -49.39 -28.64 -15.46
N VAL A 2 -48.58 -29.49 -16.12
CA VAL A 2 -48.87 -30.21 -17.41
C VAL A 2 -48.66 -29.24 -18.59
N GLN A 3 -47.80 -29.38 -19.62
CA GLN A 3 -46.82 -30.36 -20.18
C GLN A 3 -45.78 -29.56 -21.03
N GLN A 4 -44.55 -29.97 -21.38
CA GLN A 4 -44.00 -31.12 -22.13
C GLN A 4 -44.59 -31.39 -23.54
N ARG A 5 -43.75 -31.28 -24.60
CA ARG A 5 -43.67 -32.14 -25.83
C ARG A 5 -42.65 -31.52 -26.83
N ARG A 6 -41.55 -32.21 -27.20
CA ARG A 6 -41.35 -33.13 -28.36
C ARG A 6 -41.36 -32.40 -29.72
N ARG A 7 -40.54 -32.64 -30.75
CA ARG A 7 -39.73 -33.80 -31.25
C ARG A 7 -38.82 -33.28 -32.41
N GLU A 8 -37.57 -33.74 -32.53
CA GLU A 8 -37.02 -34.68 -33.54
C GLU A 8 -37.25 -34.36 -35.04
N ALA A 9 -36.15 -34.31 -35.82
CA ALA A 9 -36.14 -34.69 -37.23
C ALA A 9 -34.80 -35.39 -37.57
N ARG A 10 -34.91 -36.56 -38.22
CA ARG A 10 -33.88 -37.50 -38.66
C ARG A 10 -33.61 -37.35 -40.16
N GLY A 11 -32.50 -37.93 -40.62
CA GLY A 11 -32.34 -38.51 -41.97
C GLY A 11 -31.31 -37.78 -42.82
N THR A 12 -30.45 -38.41 -43.62
CA THR A 12 -30.38 -39.81 -44.11
C THR A 12 -28.97 -40.11 -44.64
N ALA A 13 -28.55 -41.36 -44.52
CA ALA A 13 -27.36 -41.93 -45.13
C ALA A 13 -27.67 -42.56 -46.49
N GLY A 14 -26.66 -42.64 -47.36
CA GLY A 14 -26.49 -43.71 -48.34
C GLY A 14 -26.19 -43.26 -49.77
N GLU A 15 -24.99 -43.57 -50.27
CA GLU A 15 -24.83 -44.32 -51.53
C GLU A 15 -23.39 -44.82 -51.73
N TRP A 16 -23.26 -46.08 -52.15
CA TRP A 16 -22.03 -46.78 -52.51
C TRP A 16 -21.84 -46.76 -54.02
N GLY A 17 -20.61 -46.57 -54.51
CA GLY A 17 -20.26 -46.68 -55.94
C GLY A 17 -18.81 -47.14 -56.15
N LYS A 18 -18.62 -48.18 -56.97
CA LYS A 18 -17.44 -49.05 -57.12
C LYS A 18 -16.25 -48.48 -57.92
N LEU A 19 -15.08 -49.07 -57.63
CA LEU A 19 -13.88 -49.37 -58.44
C LEU A 19 -13.81 -48.94 -59.92
N SER A 20 -12.66 -48.40 -60.33
CA SER A 20 -11.71 -49.10 -61.24
C SER A 20 -10.42 -48.30 -61.48
N SER A 21 -9.30 -49.02 -61.54
CA SER A 21 -7.96 -48.56 -61.97
C SER A 21 -7.91 -48.21 -63.46
N HIS A 22 -7.06 -47.26 -63.86
CA HIS A 22 -6.03 -47.39 -64.92
C HIS A 22 -5.17 -46.11 -65.00
N GLY A 23 -3.89 -46.29 -65.35
CA GLY A 23 -2.83 -45.31 -65.21
C GLY A 23 -2.87 -44.13 -66.19
N GLY A 24 -2.11 -43.09 -65.81
CA GLY A 24 -1.85 -41.92 -66.64
C GLY A 24 -0.86 -41.00 -65.95
N LEU A 25 0.38 -41.04 -66.40
CA LEU A 25 1.51 -40.22 -65.97
C LEU A 25 1.33 -38.78 -66.47
N VAL A 26 1.17 -37.79 -65.58
CA VAL A 26 1.33 -36.35 -65.90
C VAL A 26 2.02 -35.59 -64.75
N MET A 27 3.33 -35.43 -64.92
CA MET A 27 4.14 -34.22 -64.74
C MET A 27 3.62 -33.03 -63.89
N VAL A 28 4.36 -32.76 -62.80
CA VAL A 28 4.85 -31.44 -62.31
C VAL A 28 3.85 -30.41 -61.74
N LEU A 29 3.94 -30.18 -60.42
CA LEU A 29 4.25 -28.85 -59.86
C LEU A 29 4.66 -28.99 -58.37
N SER A 30 5.96 -29.03 -58.10
CA SER A 30 6.49 -28.97 -56.74
C SER A 30 6.45 -27.52 -56.26
N LEU A 31 5.46 -27.18 -55.43
CA LEU A 31 5.40 -25.87 -54.77
C LEU A 31 6.42 -25.86 -53.62
N LEU A 32 7.63 -25.40 -53.91
CA LEU A 32 8.63 -25.04 -52.90
C LEU A 32 8.20 -23.71 -52.26
N LEU A 33 7.42 -23.79 -51.19
CA LEU A 33 7.18 -22.67 -50.29
C LEU A 33 8.50 -22.33 -49.59
N LEU A 34 9.21 -21.32 -50.09
CA LEU A 34 10.24 -20.63 -49.34
C LEU A 34 9.59 -20.02 -48.10
N TYR A 35 9.73 -20.68 -46.96
CA TYR A 35 9.57 -20.03 -45.67
C TYR A 35 10.81 -19.17 -45.46
N VAL A 36 10.73 -17.89 -45.85
CA VAL A 36 11.66 -16.88 -45.36
C VAL A 36 11.36 -16.71 -43.87
N ALA A 37 12.16 -17.33 -43.01
CA ALA A 37 12.17 -17.00 -41.60
C ALA A 37 12.60 -15.54 -41.50
N SER A 38 11.63 -14.62 -41.48
CA SER A 38 11.88 -13.30 -40.94
C SER A 38 12.27 -13.53 -39.50
N ALA A 39 13.56 -13.45 -39.21
CA ALA A 39 14.05 -13.26 -37.86
C ALA A 39 13.50 -11.91 -37.39
N GLY A 40 12.23 -11.90 -37.01
CA GLY A 40 11.68 -10.88 -36.15
C GLY A 40 12.52 -10.97 -34.90
N SER A 41 13.45 -10.03 -34.76
CA SER A 41 14.14 -9.75 -33.52
C SER A 41 13.10 -9.83 -32.41
N ALA A 42 13.21 -10.85 -31.55
CA ALA A 42 12.44 -10.87 -30.32
C ALA A 42 12.65 -9.51 -29.64
N PRO A 43 11.60 -8.85 -29.13
CA PRO A 43 11.81 -7.64 -28.35
C PRO A 43 12.82 -8.00 -27.26
N SER A 44 13.97 -7.32 -27.29
CA SER A 44 14.97 -7.43 -26.23
C SER A 44 14.22 -7.24 -24.93
N ALA A 45 14.15 -8.30 -24.11
CA ALA A 45 13.59 -8.18 -22.78
C ALA A 45 14.41 -7.08 -22.11
N ALA A 46 13.79 -5.91 -21.91
CA ALA A 46 14.45 -4.83 -21.20
C ALA A 46 14.96 -5.43 -19.89
N VAL A 47 16.27 -5.40 -19.69
CA VAL A 47 16.89 -5.89 -18.45
C VAL A 47 16.31 -5.01 -17.35
N VAL A 48 15.32 -5.52 -16.64
CA VAL A 48 14.76 -4.85 -15.47
C VAL A 48 15.81 -4.98 -14.39
N THR A 49 16.68 -3.97 -14.30
CA THR A 49 17.66 -3.86 -13.24
C THR A 49 16.91 -3.82 -11.91
N SER A 50 17.19 -4.79 -11.04
CA SER A 50 16.55 -4.87 -9.72
C SER A 50 17.60 -4.71 -8.65
N THR A 51 17.33 -3.86 -7.67
CA THR A 51 18.23 -3.65 -6.55
C THR A 51 17.77 -4.50 -5.37
N ARG A 52 18.66 -5.34 -4.85
CA ARG A 52 18.45 -6.10 -3.62
C ARG A 52 19.07 -5.34 -2.47
N LEU A 53 18.25 -4.93 -1.50
CA LEU A 53 18.67 -4.25 -0.27
C LEU A 53 18.59 -5.23 0.90
N ILE A 54 19.66 -5.31 1.70
CA ILE A 54 19.69 -6.12 2.92
C ILE A 54 19.50 -5.20 4.12
N LEU A 55 18.45 -5.48 4.91
CA LEU A 55 18.10 -4.74 6.11
C LEU A 55 18.31 -5.63 7.33
N GLU A 56 19.09 -5.14 8.29
CA GLU A 56 19.34 -5.80 9.57
C GLU A 56 18.56 -5.10 10.69
N PRO A 57 17.92 -5.85 11.61
CA PRO A 57 17.25 -5.23 12.75
C PRO A 57 18.27 -4.60 13.71
N THR A 58 17.91 -3.45 14.27
CA THR A 58 18.77 -2.74 15.25
C THR A 58 18.80 -3.42 16.62
N GLU A 59 17.84 -4.32 16.86
CA GLU A 59 17.64 -5.08 18.09
C GLU A 59 17.30 -6.54 17.76
N PRO A 60 17.46 -7.50 18.69
CA PRO A 60 17.01 -8.86 18.46
C PRO A 60 15.53 -8.93 18.05
N ALA A 61 15.26 -9.40 16.83
CA ALA A 61 13.93 -9.47 16.26
C ALA A 61 13.52 -10.91 15.96
N SER A 62 12.26 -11.25 16.25
CA SER A 62 11.66 -12.50 15.82
C SER A 62 11.41 -12.50 14.30
N TRP A 63 11.33 -13.70 13.71
CA TRP A 63 10.94 -13.85 12.30
C TRP A 63 9.58 -13.19 12.01
N GLN A 64 8.63 -13.27 12.95
CA GLN A 64 7.29 -12.69 12.80
C GLN A 64 7.32 -11.15 12.78
N GLN A 65 8.18 -10.52 13.61
CA GLN A 65 8.42 -9.08 13.54
C GLN A 65 9.03 -8.68 12.20
N LEU A 66 10.03 -9.42 11.69
CA LEU A 66 10.64 -9.13 10.39
C LEU A 66 9.68 -9.29 9.22
N LEU A 67 8.82 -10.31 9.23
CA LEU A 67 7.75 -10.45 8.24
C LEU A 67 6.82 -9.22 8.27
N HIS A 68 6.40 -8.83 9.47
CA HIS A 68 5.52 -7.67 9.64
C HIS A 68 6.21 -6.39 9.15
N SER A 69 7.48 -6.16 9.50
CA SER A 69 8.27 -5.03 8.98
C SER A 69 8.31 -5.01 7.45
N GLY A 70 8.46 -6.16 6.79
CA GLY A 70 8.37 -6.27 5.33
C GLY A 70 7.03 -5.76 4.77
N SER A 71 5.91 -6.12 5.42
CA SER A 71 4.57 -5.64 5.04
C SER A 71 4.39 -4.12 5.24
N VAL A 72 4.92 -3.58 6.34
CA VAL A 72 4.90 -2.13 6.63
C VAL A 72 5.69 -1.37 5.57
N LEU A 73 6.90 -1.82 5.24
CA LEU A 73 7.73 -1.19 4.22
C LEU A 73 7.10 -1.29 2.82
N GLN A 74 6.47 -2.41 2.49
CA GLN A 74 5.71 -2.54 1.25
C GLN A 74 4.56 -1.52 1.20
N SER A 75 3.83 -1.32 2.30
CA SER A 75 2.78 -0.30 2.40
C SER A 75 3.35 1.11 2.22
N ARG A 76 4.47 1.43 2.88
CA ARG A 76 5.15 2.73 2.75
C ARG A 76 5.55 3.03 1.31
N VAL A 77 6.16 2.07 0.63
CA VAL A 77 6.58 2.20 -0.77
C VAL A 77 5.39 2.42 -1.69
N ARG A 78 4.32 1.64 -1.52
CA ARG A 78 3.11 1.79 -2.33
C ARG A 78 2.48 3.18 -2.18
N THR A 79 2.48 3.75 -0.97
CA THR A 79 1.90 5.08 -0.75
C THR A 79 2.83 6.20 -1.25
N GLN A 80 4.14 6.07 -1.09
CA GLN A 80 5.10 7.09 -1.55
C GLN A 80 5.29 7.08 -3.06
N PHE A 81 5.25 5.90 -3.70
CA PHE A 81 5.46 5.70 -5.13
C PHE A 81 4.23 5.00 -5.75
N PRO A 82 3.07 5.68 -5.83
CA PRO A 82 1.81 5.06 -6.22
C PRO A 82 1.74 4.64 -7.70
N ASN A 83 2.62 5.19 -8.55
CA ASN A 83 2.67 4.89 -9.98
C ASN A 83 3.58 3.70 -10.33
N ASN A 84 4.05 2.99 -9.32
CA ASN A 84 4.93 1.86 -9.51
C ASN A 84 4.12 0.59 -9.81
N ASP A 85 4.25 0.08 -11.03
CA ASP A 85 3.54 -1.13 -11.47
C ASP A 85 4.04 -2.39 -10.75
N VAL A 86 5.23 -2.35 -10.13
CA VAL A 86 5.84 -3.48 -9.44
C VAL A 86 5.83 -3.24 -7.93
N SER A 87 5.19 -4.12 -7.19
CA SER A 87 5.24 -4.07 -5.72
C SER A 87 6.61 -4.52 -5.20
N LEU A 88 7.06 -3.86 -4.14
CA LEU A 88 8.22 -4.30 -3.35
C LEU A 88 8.05 -5.78 -2.96
N ARG A 89 9.06 -6.59 -3.23
CA ARG A 89 9.13 -8.00 -2.80
C ARG A 89 10.13 -8.13 -1.68
N TRP A 90 9.87 -9.03 -0.74
CA TRP A 90 10.73 -9.19 0.42
C TRP A 90 10.70 -10.63 0.93
N VAL A 91 11.77 -11.04 1.59
CA VAL A 91 11.90 -12.35 2.25
C VAL A 91 12.72 -12.19 3.52
N VAL A 92 12.42 -13.00 4.53
CA VAL A 92 13.26 -13.08 5.73
C VAL A 92 14.25 -14.22 5.54
N GLN A 93 15.54 -13.91 5.61
CA GLN A 93 16.64 -14.84 5.43
C GLN A 93 17.74 -14.54 6.45
N ASP A 94 18.19 -15.55 7.20
CA ASP A 94 19.29 -15.45 8.15
C ASP A 94 19.13 -14.32 9.20
N GLY A 95 17.89 -14.11 9.67
CA GLY A 95 17.56 -13.05 10.63
C GLY A 95 17.54 -11.63 10.04
N ARG A 96 17.57 -11.52 8.71
CA ARG A 96 17.58 -10.24 7.97
C ARG A 96 16.35 -10.14 7.08
N LEU A 97 15.92 -8.91 6.82
CA LEU A 97 14.90 -8.64 5.83
C LEU A 97 15.60 -8.30 4.51
N VAL A 98 15.44 -9.17 3.52
CA VAL A 98 16.02 -8.96 2.20
C VAL A 98 14.94 -8.49 1.24
N VAL A 99 15.11 -7.27 0.75
CA VAL A 99 14.13 -6.56 -0.06
C VAL A 99 14.61 -6.49 -1.50
N THR A 100 13.74 -6.81 -2.45
CA THR A 100 13.94 -6.53 -3.88
C THR A 100 13.11 -5.32 -4.25
N LEU A 101 13.81 -4.25 -4.59
CA LEU A 101 13.26 -2.96 -4.95
C LEU A 101 12.86 -2.93 -6.42
N PRO A 102 11.70 -2.32 -6.74
CA PRO A 102 11.40 -1.84 -8.08
C PRO A 102 12.42 -0.79 -8.55
N ALA A 103 12.54 -0.59 -9.86
CA ALA A 103 13.59 0.25 -10.46
C ALA A 103 13.49 1.75 -10.10
N ASP A 104 12.29 2.25 -9.85
CA ASP A 104 11.95 3.63 -9.53
C ASP A 104 11.95 3.94 -8.02
N VAL A 105 12.23 2.94 -7.17
CA VAL A 105 12.33 3.13 -5.71
C VAL A 105 13.79 3.29 -5.31
N PRO A 106 14.20 4.48 -4.82
CA PRO A 106 15.59 4.71 -4.40
C PRO A 106 15.95 3.83 -3.18
N PRO A 107 17.05 3.05 -3.23
CA PRO A 107 17.46 2.19 -2.12
C PRO A 107 17.80 2.95 -0.83
N ASP A 108 18.38 4.13 -0.98
CA ASP A 108 18.74 5.01 0.14
C ASP A 108 17.49 5.57 0.83
N TRP A 109 16.43 5.87 0.07
CA TRP A 109 15.14 6.26 0.65
C TRP A 109 14.55 5.14 1.49
N LEU A 110 14.52 3.90 0.96
CA LEU A 110 13.98 2.77 1.74
C LEU A 110 14.84 2.49 2.97
N GLY A 111 16.16 2.56 2.85
CA GLY A 111 17.09 2.37 3.97
C GLY A 111 16.85 3.35 5.12
N ARG A 112 16.56 4.63 4.81
CA ARG A 112 16.16 5.62 5.82
C ARG A 112 14.80 5.30 6.42
N GLU A 113 13.79 5.06 5.60
CA GLU A 113 12.44 4.76 6.10
C GLU A 113 12.36 3.45 6.90
N ALA A 114 13.27 2.52 6.67
CA ALA A 114 13.37 1.29 7.45
C ALA A 114 13.93 1.51 8.88
N GLY A 115 14.62 2.63 9.13
CA GLY A 115 15.06 3.02 10.46
C GLY A 115 13.98 3.69 11.30
N GLU A 116 12.99 4.30 10.63
CA GLU A 116 11.95 5.12 11.26
C GLU A 116 10.78 4.26 11.76
N ARG A 117 10.53 4.24 13.07
CA ARG A 117 9.40 3.49 13.66
C ARG A 117 8.09 3.97 13.06
N GLY A 118 7.79 5.27 13.08
CA GLY A 118 6.66 5.86 12.38
C GLY A 118 5.30 5.52 12.99
N GLU A 119 5.21 5.45 14.32
CA GLU A 119 3.95 5.29 15.03
C GLU A 119 3.10 6.56 14.90
N PHE A 120 1.90 6.44 14.33
CA PHE A 120 0.93 7.51 14.24
C PHE A 120 -0.16 7.32 15.29
N GLU A 121 -0.41 8.38 16.06
CA GLU A 121 -1.52 8.45 17.00
C GLU A 121 -2.24 9.79 16.90
N LEU A 122 -3.56 9.75 17.08
CA LEU A 122 -4.39 10.92 17.24
C LEU A 122 -4.85 10.95 18.69
N VAL A 123 -4.43 11.95 19.44
CA VAL A 123 -4.66 12.05 20.89
C VAL A 123 -5.58 13.20 21.26
N ASP A 124 -6.32 13.03 22.35
CA ASP A 124 -7.15 14.09 22.93
C ASP A 124 -6.27 15.08 23.70
N GLY A 125 -6.07 16.27 23.14
CA GLY A 125 -5.39 17.39 23.82
C GLY A 125 -6.30 18.16 24.79
N GLY A 126 -7.59 17.82 24.85
CA GLY A 126 -8.58 18.52 25.66
C GLY A 126 -8.63 20.00 25.31
N THR A 127 -8.53 20.87 26.32
CA THR A 127 -8.51 22.32 26.13
C THR A 127 -7.12 22.90 25.89
N GLN A 128 -6.08 22.07 25.77
CA GLN A 128 -4.70 22.50 25.67
C GLN A 128 -4.16 22.32 24.25
N PHE A 129 -3.66 23.41 23.67
CA PHE A 129 -2.82 23.30 22.49
C PHE A 129 -1.48 22.67 22.90
N LEU A 130 -1.12 21.55 22.27
CA LEU A 130 0.21 20.97 22.43
C LEU A 130 1.16 21.61 21.42
N PRO A 131 2.27 22.24 21.86
CA PRO A 131 3.24 22.83 20.97
C PRO A 131 3.84 21.80 20.01
N LEU A 132 4.01 22.18 18.74
CA LEU A 132 4.68 21.32 17.75
C LEU A 132 6.12 21.02 18.21
N GLY A 133 6.57 19.78 17.98
CA GLY A 133 7.88 19.29 18.43
C GLY A 133 7.93 18.92 19.92
N ARG A 134 6.88 19.18 20.70
CA ARG A 134 6.81 18.68 22.08
C ARG A 134 6.67 17.16 22.05
N ARG A 135 7.48 16.47 22.86
CA ARG A 135 7.28 15.04 23.12
C ARG A 135 6.34 14.80 24.29
N VAL A 136 5.39 13.89 24.12
CA VAL A 136 4.35 13.51 25.08
C VAL A 136 4.13 12.00 24.99
N GLN A 137 3.56 11.42 26.04
CA GLN A 137 3.22 10.00 26.06
C GLN A 137 1.74 9.80 25.81
N SER A 138 1.39 8.61 25.34
CA SER A 138 0.01 8.17 25.27
C SER A 138 -0.21 6.97 26.22
N GLY A 139 -1.42 6.84 26.75
CA GLY A 139 -1.69 5.76 27.70
C GLY A 139 -3.16 5.55 28.04
N PRO A 140 -3.51 4.39 28.63
CA PRO A 140 -4.89 4.02 28.94
C PRO A 140 -5.49 4.84 30.09
N ARG A 141 -4.68 5.62 30.81
CA ARG A 141 -5.09 6.52 31.89
C ARG A 141 -4.52 7.91 31.59
N PRO A 142 -5.28 8.80 30.93
CA PRO A 142 -4.80 10.14 30.59
C PRO A 142 -4.52 10.94 31.87
N GLN A 143 -3.33 11.54 31.92
CA GLN A 143 -2.83 12.41 32.99
C GLN A 143 -2.12 13.59 32.31
N PRO A 144 -2.86 14.58 31.74
CA PRO A 144 -2.30 15.67 30.95
C PRO A 144 -1.26 16.51 31.71
N GLU A 145 -1.40 16.65 33.02
CA GLU A 145 -0.43 17.29 33.91
C GLU A 145 0.94 16.61 33.93
N MET A 146 0.98 15.30 33.63
CA MET A 146 2.21 14.52 33.44
C MET A 146 2.57 14.33 31.96
N GLY A 147 1.82 14.94 31.05
CA GLY A 147 2.03 14.80 29.60
C GLY A 147 1.61 13.43 29.05
N ILE A 148 0.66 12.75 29.69
CA ILE A 148 0.09 11.47 29.22
C ILE A 148 -1.30 11.73 28.66
N TYR A 149 -1.53 11.42 27.40
CA TYR A 149 -2.78 11.70 26.69
C TYR A 149 -3.50 10.42 26.24
N GLU A 150 -4.81 10.51 26.06
CA GLU A 150 -5.62 9.40 25.55
C GLU A 150 -5.45 9.28 24.04
N VAL A 151 -5.21 8.06 23.55
CA VAL A 151 -5.28 7.76 22.11
C VAL A 151 -6.73 7.67 21.68
N VAL A 152 -7.15 8.56 20.78
CA VAL A 152 -8.47 8.54 20.15
C VAL A 152 -8.44 7.64 18.91
N LEU A 153 -7.43 7.79 18.05
CA LEU A 153 -7.24 6.97 16.86
C LEU A 153 -5.77 6.62 16.66
N SER A 154 -5.52 5.58 15.86
CA SER A 154 -4.20 5.15 15.42
C SER A 154 -4.33 4.45 14.06
N SER A 155 -3.23 3.99 13.47
CA SER A 155 -3.22 3.47 12.09
C SER A 155 -4.19 2.33 11.81
N ASN A 156 -4.51 1.47 12.80
CA ASN A 156 -5.50 0.40 12.64
C ASN A 156 -6.95 0.90 12.46
N HIS A 157 -7.22 2.17 12.74
CA HIS A 157 -8.51 2.82 12.57
C HIS A 157 -8.65 3.50 11.18
N ILE A 158 -7.63 3.41 10.32
CA ILE A 158 -7.58 4.08 9.01
C ILE A 158 -7.78 3.05 7.88
N VAL A 159 -8.72 3.32 6.98
CA VAL A 159 -8.94 2.54 5.74
C VAL A 159 -8.12 3.12 4.58
N SER A 160 -8.12 4.43 4.44
CA SER A 160 -7.37 5.15 3.42
C SER A 160 -6.91 6.50 3.96
N ALA A 161 -5.76 6.98 3.49
CA ALA A 161 -5.27 8.33 3.76
C ALA A 161 -4.51 8.85 2.54
N THR A 162 -4.82 10.09 2.13
CA THR A 162 -4.26 10.72 0.94
C THR A 162 -3.90 12.15 1.24
N ALA A 163 -2.68 12.55 0.89
CA ALA A 163 -2.27 13.95 1.00
C ALA A 163 -2.87 14.79 -0.14
N THR A 164 -3.37 15.96 0.22
CA THR A 164 -4.06 16.88 -0.68
C THR A 164 -3.70 18.33 -0.33
N MET A 165 -4.25 19.28 -1.09
CA MET A 165 -4.24 20.70 -0.76
C MET A 165 -5.69 21.14 -0.55
N GLN A 166 -6.01 21.62 0.65
CA GLN A 166 -7.33 22.11 1.02
C GLN A 166 -7.21 23.60 1.34
N ASN A 167 -7.92 24.43 0.58
CA ASN A 167 -7.86 25.90 0.72
C ASN A 167 -6.43 26.48 0.68
N GLY A 168 -5.54 25.87 -0.12
CA GLY A 168 -4.13 26.26 -0.21
C GLY A 168 -3.25 25.78 0.94
N GLN A 169 -3.77 25.03 1.90
CA GLN A 169 -3.01 24.39 2.98
C GLN A 169 -2.84 22.88 2.72
N PRO A 170 -1.68 22.29 3.03
CA PRO A 170 -1.52 20.84 3.00
C PRO A 170 -2.49 20.17 3.96
N ALA A 171 -3.13 19.11 3.52
CA ALA A 171 -4.06 18.34 4.34
C ALA A 171 -3.95 16.85 4.06
N VAL A 172 -4.48 16.03 4.97
CA VAL A 172 -4.69 14.60 4.76
C VAL A 172 -6.18 14.32 4.76
N GLU A 173 -6.70 13.84 3.63
CA GLU A 173 -8.02 13.25 3.52
C GLU A 173 -7.94 11.79 3.93
N PHE A 174 -8.87 11.32 4.76
CA PHE A 174 -8.86 9.95 5.24
C PHE A 174 -10.27 9.38 5.37
N ILE A 175 -10.32 8.05 5.39
CA ILE A 175 -11.53 7.27 5.65
C ILE A 175 -11.24 6.38 6.85
N LEU A 176 -12.11 6.41 7.86
CA LEU A 176 -12.00 5.59 9.04
C LEU A 176 -12.64 4.21 8.85
N THR A 177 -12.14 3.25 9.63
CA THR A 177 -12.86 1.99 9.86
C THR A 177 -14.18 2.28 10.62
N PRO A 178 -15.18 1.39 10.57
CA PRO A 178 -16.39 1.56 11.38
C PRO A 178 -16.09 1.70 12.88
N GLU A 179 -15.11 0.94 13.38
CA GLU A 179 -14.64 1.06 14.77
C GLU A 179 -14.01 2.43 15.05
N GLY A 180 -13.13 2.91 14.16
CA GLY A 180 -12.50 4.22 14.29
C GLY A 180 -13.51 5.36 14.28
N ASP A 181 -14.49 5.30 13.39
CA ASP A 181 -15.56 6.30 13.32
C ASP A 181 -16.40 6.33 14.60
N ALA A 182 -16.81 5.17 15.11
CA ALA A 182 -17.55 5.07 16.36
C ALA A 182 -16.74 5.60 17.56
N ARG A 183 -15.43 5.31 17.60
CA ARG A 183 -14.52 5.79 18.64
C ARG A 183 -14.37 7.31 18.60
N LEU A 184 -14.13 7.88 17.41
CA LEU A 184 -14.02 9.31 17.24
C LEU A 184 -15.35 10.01 17.56
N ALA A 185 -16.49 9.48 17.10
CA ALA A 185 -17.82 10.04 17.40
C ALA A 185 -18.13 10.03 18.91
N ALA A 186 -17.83 8.94 19.60
CA ALA A 186 -18.02 8.86 21.06
C ALA A 186 -17.14 9.88 21.82
N HIS A 187 -16.00 10.25 21.23
CA HIS A 187 -15.10 11.28 21.75
C HIS A 187 -15.64 12.70 21.45
N THR A 188 -16.11 12.93 20.23
CA THR A 188 -16.58 14.25 19.76
C THR A 188 -17.95 14.65 20.29
N ASP A 189 -18.88 13.71 20.44
CA ASP A 189 -20.26 13.99 20.86
C ASP A 189 -20.33 14.66 22.25
N ARG A 190 -19.30 14.41 23.08
CA ARG A 190 -19.22 14.90 24.46
C ARG A 190 -18.45 16.20 24.60
N GLN A 191 -17.73 16.62 23.56
CA GLN A 191 -16.75 17.69 23.65
C GLN A 191 -16.86 18.58 22.41
N ARG A 192 -17.16 19.88 22.56
CA ARG A 192 -17.05 20.84 21.45
C ARG A 192 -15.85 21.74 21.69
N GLY A 193 -15.00 21.93 20.68
CA GLY A 193 -13.88 22.89 20.74
C GLY A 193 -12.64 22.39 21.49
N TYR A 194 -12.29 21.11 21.36
CA TYR A 194 -11.08 20.53 21.94
C TYR A 194 -10.01 20.29 20.86
N TYR A 195 -8.77 20.18 21.32
CA TYR A 195 -7.61 19.93 20.51
C TYR A 195 -7.48 18.44 20.21
N LEU A 196 -7.27 18.12 18.95
CA LEU A 196 -7.04 16.76 18.50
C LEU A 196 -5.63 16.70 17.89
N CYS A 197 -4.66 16.34 18.72
CA CYS A 197 -3.26 16.41 18.33
C CYS A 197 -2.80 15.13 17.65
N ILE A 198 -1.97 15.26 16.63
CA ILE A 198 -1.31 14.16 15.95
C ILE A 198 0.08 14.00 16.55
N LEU A 199 0.36 12.78 17.01
CA LEU A 199 1.68 12.35 17.42
C LEU A 199 2.29 11.47 16.33
N VAL A 200 3.57 11.68 16.05
CA VAL A 200 4.41 10.72 15.33
C VAL A 200 5.59 10.38 16.22
N ASP A 201 5.71 9.11 16.60
CA ASP A 201 6.74 8.63 17.53
C ASP A 201 6.83 9.53 18.78
N GLU A 202 5.69 9.73 19.46
CA GLU A 202 5.53 10.57 20.67
C GLU A 202 5.73 12.08 20.47
N GLU A 203 6.10 12.54 19.28
CA GLU A 203 6.28 13.96 18.97
C GLU A 203 5.01 14.58 18.37
N VAL A 204 4.57 15.72 18.91
CA VAL A 204 3.42 16.47 18.38
C VAL A 204 3.79 17.10 17.03
N VAL A 205 3.19 16.60 15.95
CA VAL A 205 3.46 17.09 14.58
C VAL A 205 2.36 18.00 14.03
N ASN A 206 1.14 17.94 14.59
CA ASN A 206 0.05 18.85 14.27
C ASN A 206 -0.95 18.87 15.44
N CYS A 207 -1.59 19.99 15.73
CA CYS A 207 -2.63 20.01 16.77
C CYS A 207 -3.78 21.00 16.48
N PRO A 208 -4.68 20.65 15.53
CA PRO A 208 -5.84 21.48 15.22
C PRO A 208 -6.97 21.33 16.24
N ILE A 209 -7.88 22.29 16.23
CA ILE A 209 -9.17 22.20 16.94
C ILE A 209 -10.14 21.48 16.03
N LEU A 210 -10.78 20.42 16.53
CA LEU A 210 -11.84 19.76 15.79
C LEU A 210 -13.15 20.55 15.90
N ARG A 211 -13.70 20.96 14.75
CA ARG A 211 -14.89 21.83 14.69
C ARG A 211 -16.16 21.14 14.22
N THR A 212 -16.04 20.06 13.46
CA THR A 212 -17.16 19.40 12.79
C THR A 212 -17.07 17.88 12.93
N PRO A 213 -18.19 17.19 13.22
CA PRO A 213 -18.26 15.74 13.11
C PRO A 213 -17.89 15.26 11.71
N LEU A 214 -17.38 14.03 11.62
CA LEU A 214 -17.13 13.40 10.33
C LEU A 214 -18.46 13.02 9.65
N ALA A 215 -18.48 13.05 8.32
CA ALA A 215 -19.59 12.55 7.51
C ALA A 215 -19.12 11.30 6.75
N ASP A 216 -19.93 10.24 6.76
CA ASP A 216 -19.63 8.96 6.08
C ASP A 216 -18.25 8.36 6.42
N ARG A 217 -17.79 8.51 7.67
CA ARG A 217 -16.44 8.09 8.14
C ARG A 217 -15.28 8.81 7.44
N ARG A 218 -15.56 9.86 6.68
CA ARG A 218 -14.56 10.65 5.95
C ARG A 218 -14.20 11.88 6.74
N GLY A 219 -12.92 12.20 6.74
CA GLY A 219 -12.39 13.41 7.37
C GLY A 219 -11.29 14.05 6.56
N VAL A 220 -11.05 15.31 6.91
CA VAL A 220 -9.96 16.12 6.38
C VAL A 220 -9.21 16.71 7.57
N MET A 221 -7.91 16.44 7.64
CA MET A 221 -7.01 17.04 8.62
C MET A 221 -6.10 18.04 7.92
N GLU A 222 -6.41 19.33 8.04
CA GLU A 222 -5.51 20.40 7.62
C GLU A 222 -4.27 20.42 8.54
N LEU A 223 -3.08 20.48 7.92
CA LEU A 223 -1.84 20.65 8.65
C LEU A 223 -1.58 22.13 8.88
N THR A 224 -1.41 22.50 10.14
CA THR A 224 -1.23 23.89 10.55
C THR A 224 0.24 24.35 10.45
N GLY A 225 0.47 25.67 10.51
CA GLY A 225 1.81 26.25 10.54
C GLY A 225 2.49 26.26 9.17
N THR A 226 3.80 25.98 9.14
CA THR A 226 4.63 25.95 7.92
C THR A 226 4.68 24.57 7.28
N ALA A 227 3.65 23.75 7.47
CA ALA A 227 3.60 22.40 6.92
C ALA A 227 3.63 22.43 5.38
N SER A 228 4.24 21.40 4.80
CA SER A 228 4.38 21.20 3.37
C SER A 228 3.55 20.00 2.89
N LEU A 229 3.26 19.95 1.59
CA LEU A 229 2.60 18.79 0.98
C LEU A 229 3.42 17.50 1.15
N ALA A 230 4.75 17.59 1.20
CA ALA A 230 5.61 16.45 1.48
C ALA A 230 5.40 15.89 2.91
N GLN A 231 5.20 16.77 3.90
CA GLN A 231 4.87 16.34 5.27
C GLN A 231 3.48 15.69 5.33
N ALA A 232 2.48 16.22 4.62
CA ALA A 232 1.17 15.57 4.51
C ALA A 232 1.26 14.18 3.87
N ARG A 233 2.08 14.02 2.82
CA ARG A 233 2.33 12.70 2.18
C ARG A 233 2.97 11.72 3.15
N ARG A 234 3.99 12.15 3.90
CA ARG A 234 4.62 11.31 4.92
C ARG A 234 3.62 10.91 6.00
N LEU A 235 2.80 11.83 6.48
CA LEU A 235 1.78 11.51 7.48
C LEU A 235 0.76 10.48 6.95
N ALA A 236 0.21 10.68 5.75
CA ALA A 236 -0.71 9.74 5.14
C ALA A 236 -0.10 8.34 4.96
N MET A 237 1.18 8.26 4.61
CA MET A 237 1.94 7.02 4.55
C MET A 237 2.03 6.32 5.91
N LEU A 238 2.32 7.03 7.00
CA LEU A 238 2.37 6.46 8.35
C LEU A 238 0.99 6.02 8.86
N MET A 239 -0.05 6.80 8.57
CA MET A 239 -1.44 6.44 8.88
C MET A 239 -1.85 5.10 8.24
N LEU A 240 -1.34 4.78 7.04
CA LEU A 240 -1.67 3.55 6.31
C LEU A 240 -0.74 2.38 6.58
N SER A 241 0.54 2.65 6.81
CA SER A 241 1.54 1.61 7.01
C SER A 241 1.61 1.11 8.44
N GLY A 242 1.30 1.98 9.42
CA GLY A 242 1.52 1.69 10.82
C GLY A 242 3.00 1.71 11.22
N PRO A 243 3.27 1.48 12.51
CA PRO A 243 4.63 1.49 13.03
C PRO A 243 5.41 0.25 12.56
N LEU A 244 6.71 0.40 12.37
CA LEU A 244 7.61 -0.74 12.27
C LEU A 244 7.69 -1.46 13.61
N PRO A 245 7.50 -2.79 13.65
CA PRO A 245 7.68 -3.59 14.87
C PRO A 245 9.11 -3.61 15.41
N VAL A 246 10.08 -3.37 14.53
CA VAL A 246 11.50 -3.25 14.85
C VAL A 246 12.16 -2.33 13.82
N SER A 247 13.00 -1.40 14.29
CA SER A 247 13.80 -0.56 13.41
C SER A 247 14.86 -1.39 12.71
N LEU A 248 15.12 -1.07 11.44
CA LEU A 248 16.07 -1.77 10.59
C LEU A 248 17.09 -0.77 10.04
N HIS A 249 18.30 -1.23 9.73
CA HIS A 249 19.29 -0.44 9.03
C HIS A 249 19.81 -1.18 7.80
N ALA A 250 20.10 -0.44 6.75
CA ALA A 250 20.67 -0.99 5.53
C ALA A 250 22.16 -1.33 5.72
N VAL A 251 22.54 -2.55 5.36
CA VAL A 251 23.94 -3.03 5.47
C VAL A 251 24.60 -3.30 4.13
N GLY A 252 23.82 -3.32 3.04
CA GLY A 252 24.34 -3.52 1.70
C GLY A 252 23.25 -3.50 0.64
N ALA A 253 23.65 -3.13 -0.58
CA ALA A 253 22.80 -3.19 -1.76
C ALA A 253 23.55 -3.91 -2.88
N THR A 254 22.86 -4.75 -3.64
CA THR A 254 23.39 -5.41 -4.83
C THR A 254 22.44 -5.16 -5.99
N THR A 255 22.97 -4.64 -7.09
CA THR A 255 22.22 -4.36 -8.31
C THR A 255 22.52 -5.46 -9.31
N ASN A 256 21.47 -6.11 -9.82
CA ASN A 256 21.57 -7.13 -10.87
C ASN A 256 21.08 -6.58 -12.21
#